data_AF-A0A8T7GW29-F1
#
_entry.id   AF-A0A8T7GW29-F1
#
_cell.length_a   1.000
_cell.length_b   1.000
_cell.length_c   1.000
_cell.angle_alpha   90.00
_cell.angle_beta   90.00
_cell.angle_gamma   90.00
#
_symmetry.space_group_name_H-M   'P 1'
#
loop_
_entity.id
_entity.type
_entity.pdbx_description
1 polymer ?
#
loop_
_entity_poly.entity_id
_entity_poly.type
_entity_poly.pdbx_seq_one_letter_code
_entity_poly.pdbx_strand_id
1 'polypeptide(L)'
;MELCASPRCCLDESRVARHLDRVSPALLAASRSPRLRAEVLRDVEACRNALSKVLGGARALRARVKNVSSLREVSDTETIVNTFVNMLNRIVEVRNIVQRIREAAEDRGESEVSRLLGEAMASLSALAIEVSAIALSSIPELRQLTRDDCGKLASAIGTAVFAALLDAGSELVRDALARCFGRI
;
A
#
# COMPACT_ATOMS: atom_id res chain seq x y z
N MET A 1 0.77 -17.97 -12.05
CA MET A 1 1.07 -18.04 -10.61
C MET A 1 0.56 -16.77 -9.93
N GLU A 2 0.17 -16.83 -8.66
CA GLU A 2 -0.14 -15.66 -7.81
C GLU A 2 0.98 -15.44 -6.79
N LEU A 3 1.28 -14.20 -6.44
CA LEU A 3 2.27 -13.88 -5.40
C LEU A 3 1.58 -13.85 -4.05
N CYS A 4 1.91 -14.79 -3.18
CA CYS A 4 1.22 -14.96 -1.91
C CYS A 4 2.20 -15.05 -0.74
N ALA A 5 1.85 -14.43 0.38
CA ALA A 5 2.45 -14.70 1.68
C ALA A 5 1.78 -15.89 2.37
N SER A 6 0.48 -16.05 2.14
CA SER A 6 -0.34 -17.16 2.64
C SER A 6 -1.50 -17.39 1.67
N PRO A 7 -2.25 -18.50 1.77
CA PRO A 7 -3.45 -18.73 0.95
C PRO A 7 -4.52 -17.62 1.07
N ARG A 8 -4.44 -16.77 2.10
CA ARG A 8 -5.37 -15.67 2.36
C ARG A 8 -4.75 -14.28 2.14
N CYS A 9 -3.47 -14.21 1.77
CA CYS A 9 -2.72 -12.99 1.57
C CYS A 9 -1.95 -13.09 0.25
N CYS A 10 -2.60 -12.70 -0.83
CA CYS A 10 -2.10 -12.75 -2.20
C CYS A 10 -2.22 -11.39 -2.87
N LEU A 11 -1.27 -11.10 -3.76
CA LEU A 11 -1.28 -9.89 -4.58
C LEU A 11 -2.23 -10.09 -5.74
N ASP A 12 -3.45 -9.61 -5.54
CA ASP A 12 -4.47 -9.53 -6.56
C ASP A 12 -4.76 -8.06 -6.89
N GLU A 13 -4.86 -7.76 -8.17
CA GLU A 13 -5.19 -6.42 -8.67
C GLU A 13 -6.54 -5.95 -8.11
N SER A 14 -7.55 -6.82 -8.11
CA SER A 14 -8.88 -6.46 -7.59
C SER A 14 -8.84 -6.18 -6.10
N ARG A 15 -7.98 -6.88 -5.35
CA ARG A 15 -7.74 -6.61 -3.93
C ARG A 15 -7.07 -5.26 -3.69
N VAL A 16 -6.00 -4.95 -4.42
CA VAL A 16 -5.37 -3.62 -4.36
C VAL A 16 -6.40 -2.54 -4.69
N ALA A 17 -7.14 -2.68 -5.79
CA ALA A 17 -8.19 -1.74 -6.19
C ALA A 17 -9.22 -1.49 -5.08
N ARG A 18 -9.71 -2.54 -4.40
CA ARG A 18 -10.64 -2.39 -3.26
C ARG A 18 -10.08 -1.53 -2.12
N HIS A 19 -8.79 -1.62 -1.83
CA HIS A 19 -8.17 -0.75 -0.84
C HIS A 19 -8.15 0.71 -1.31
N LEU A 20 -7.86 0.94 -2.59
CA LEU A 20 -7.79 2.27 -3.21
C LEU A 20 -9.16 2.93 -3.39
N ASP A 21 -10.20 2.12 -3.62
CA ASP A 21 -11.59 2.56 -3.74
C ASP A 21 -12.13 3.11 -2.40
N ARG A 22 -11.50 2.77 -1.27
CA ARG A 22 -11.81 3.38 0.04
C ARG A 22 -11.12 4.74 0.23
N VAL A 23 -10.02 4.98 -0.47
CA VAL A 23 -9.26 6.24 -0.38
C VAL A 23 -9.87 7.31 -1.28
N SER A 24 -10.30 6.94 -2.48
CA SER A 24 -10.82 7.89 -3.48
C SER A 24 -12.02 8.73 -3.00
N PRO A 25 -13.05 8.16 -2.32
CA PRO A 25 -14.17 8.93 -1.78
C PRO A 25 -13.75 9.90 -0.67
N ALA A 26 -12.82 9.51 0.21
CA ALA A 26 -12.32 10.37 1.28
C ALA A 26 -11.56 11.58 0.71
N LEU A 27 -10.70 11.36 -0.29
CA LEU A 27 -10.02 12.43 -1.01
C LEU A 27 -10.99 13.33 -1.77
N LEU A 28 -12.05 12.76 -2.36
CA LEU A 28 -13.09 13.53 -3.04
C LEU A 28 -13.87 14.41 -2.06
N ALA A 29 -14.25 13.87 -0.89
CA ALA A 29 -14.90 14.62 0.18
C ALA A 29 -14.03 15.81 0.63
N ALA A 30 -12.74 15.57 0.87
CA ALA A 30 -11.78 16.63 1.22
C ALA A 30 -11.68 17.71 0.13
N SER A 31 -11.60 17.31 -1.15
CA SER A 31 -11.52 18.26 -2.27
C SER A 31 -12.78 19.10 -2.48
N ARG A 32 -13.94 18.63 -1.98
CA ARG A 32 -15.24 19.30 -2.08
C ARG A 32 -15.52 20.20 -0.88
N SER A 33 -14.83 20.02 0.25
CA SER A 33 -14.97 20.93 1.40
C SER A 33 -14.47 22.33 1.01
N PRO A 34 -15.33 23.37 1.10
CA PRO A 34 -14.91 24.75 0.84
C PRO A 34 -13.78 25.23 1.75
N ARG A 35 -13.70 24.69 2.97
CA ARG A 35 -12.71 25.05 3.99
C ARG A 35 -11.34 24.44 3.72
N LEU A 36 -11.29 23.30 3.04
CA LEU A 36 -10.05 22.55 2.75
C LEU A 36 -9.54 22.76 1.33
N ARG A 37 -10.45 23.03 0.38
CA ARG A 37 -10.20 22.91 -1.06
C ARG A 37 -8.92 23.58 -1.55
N ALA A 38 -8.64 24.82 -1.15
CA ALA A 38 -7.49 25.57 -1.67
C ALA A 38 -6.14 24.92 -1.31
N GLU A 39 -6.08 24.25 -0.16
CA GLU A 39 -4.86 23.62 0.35
C GLU A 39 -4.70 22.18 -0.17
N VAL A 40 -5.80 21.43 -0.23
CA VAL A 40 -5.73 19.97 -0.42
C VAL A 40 -5.79 19.52 -1.88
N LEU A 41 -6.11 20.40 -2.84
CA LEU A 41 -6.27 20.00 -4.24
C LEU A 41 -4.99 19.37 -4.84
N ARG A 42 -3.83 19.99 -4.59
CA ARG A 42 -2.53 19.47 -5.05
C ARG A 42 -2.20 18.13 -4.39
N ASP A 43 -2.49 18.02 -3.09
CA ASP A 43 -2.27 16.81 -2.31
C ASP A 43 -3.19 15.66 -2.77
N VAL A 44 -4.45 15.94 -3.09
CA VAL A 44 -5.39 14.97 -3.66
C VAL A 44 -4.92 14.46 -5.03
N GLU A 45 -4.40 15.35 -5.88
CA GLU A 45 -3.84 14.96 -7.18
C GLU A 45 -2.58 14.11 -7.03
N ALA A 46 -1.67 14.50 -6.14
CA ALA A 46 -0.48 13.72 -5.79
C ALA A 46 -0.87 12.31 -5.29
N CYS A 47 -1.86 12.21 -4.41
CA CYS A 47 -2.42 10.94 -3.96
C CYS A 47 -2.92 10.09 -5.12
N ARG A 48 -3.77 10.63 -6.02
CA ARG A 48 -4.30 9.87 -7.17
C ARG A 48 -3.19 9.34 -8.07
N ASN A 49 -2.17 10.15 -8.32
CA ASN A 49 -1.02 9.76 -9.12
C ASN A 49 -0.21 8.64 -8.44
N ALA A 50 0.02 8.74 -7.13
CA ALA A 50 0.71 7.70 -6.37
C ALA A 50 -0.11 6.39 -6.31
N LEU A 51 -1.42 6.47 -6.08
CA LEU A 51 -2.33 5.31 -6.08
C LEU A 51 -2.37 4.59 -7.42
N SER A 52 -2.38 5.33 -8.53
CA SER A 52 -2.29 4.77 -9.88
C SER A 52 -0.99 3.97 -10.07
N LYS A 53 0.13 4.46 -9.52
CA LYS A 53 1.43 3.75 -9.54
C LYS A 53 1.41 2.47 -8.70
N VAL A 54 0.71 2.46 -7.55
CA VAL A 54 0.54 1.25 -6.74
C VAL A 54 -0.21 0.18 -7.53
N LEU A 55 -1.34 0.55 -8.13
CA LEU A 55 -2.14 -0.37 -8.96
C LEU A 55 -1.36 -0.84 -10.20
N GLY A 56 -0.63 0.07 -10.86
CA GLY A 56 0.26 -0.25 -11.97
C GLY A 56 1.36 -1.23 -11.58
N GLY A 57 1.94 -1.09 -10.38
CA GLY A 57 2.92 -2.03 -9.82
C GLY A 57 2.33 -3.43 -9.61
N ALA A 58 1.13 -3.52 -9.07
CA ALA A 58 0.44 -4.81 -8.89
C ALA A 58 0.18 -5.52 -10.23
N ARG A 59 -0.29 -4.77 -11.24
CA ARG A 59 -0.45 -5.26 -12.62
C ARG A 59 0.87 -5.72 -13.22
N ALA A 60 1.92 -4.94 -13.02
CA ALA A 60 3.26 -5.21 -13.55
C ALA A 60 3.87 -6.47 -12.93
N LEU A 61 3.68 -6.71 -11.63
CA LEU A 61 4.08 -7.95 -10.96
C LEU A 61 3.29 -9.13 -11.49
N ARG A 62 1.95 -9.04 -11.53
CA ARG A 62 1.09 -10.10 -12.08
C ARG A 62 1.47 -10.48 -13.51
N ALA A 63 1.71 -9.49 -14.36
CA ALA A 63 2.07 -9.71 -15.76
C ALA A 63 3.39 -10.45 -15.93
N ARG A 64 4.36 -10.24 -15.01
CA ARG A 64 5.65 -10.95 -15.01
C ARG A 64 5.51 -12.40 -14.58
N VAL A 65 4.62 -12.66 -13.63
CA VAL A 65 4.54 -13.99 -12.99
C VAL A 65 3.41 -14.88 -13.52
N LYS A 66 2.56 -14.36 -14.41
CA LYS A 66 1.42 -15.13 -14.94
C LYS A 66 1.84 -16.37 -15.75
N ASN A 67 2.99 -16.32 -16.43
CA ASN A 67 3.46 -17.35 -17.36
C ASN A 67 4.62 -18.21 -16.81
N VAL A 68 4.99 -18.03 -15.55
CA VAL A 68 6.02 -18.83 -14.88
C VAL A 68 5.40 -19.77 -13.86
N SER A 69 6.04 -20.92 -13.65
CA SER A 69 5.59 -21.89 -12.66
C SER A 69 6.09 -21.56 -11.25
N SER A 70 7.22 -20.84 -11.17
CA SER A 70 7.84 -20.34 -9.94
C SER A 70 8.52 -19.00 -10.18
N LEU A 71 8.61 -18.16 -9.13
CA LEU A 71 9.42 -16.95 -9.16
C LEU A 71 10.89 -17.20 -9.51
N ARG A 72 11.40 -18.41 -9.24
CA ARG A 72 12.79 -18.83 -9.56
C ARG A 72 13.10 -18.80 -11.05
N GLU A 73 12.09 -18.83 -11.90
CA GLU A 73 12.21 -18.78 -13.37
C GLU A 73 12.27 -17.35 -13.90
N VAL A 74 11.98 -16.35 -13.06
CA VAL A 74 12.05 -14.95 -13.48
C VAL A 74 13.50 -14.48 -13.48
N SER A 75 14.02 -14.15 -14.66
CA SER A 75 15.39 -13.65 -14.83
C SER A 75 15.56 -12.21 -14.33
N ASP A 76 14.50 -11.41 -14.36
CA ASP A 76 14.51 -9.99 -14.00
C ASP A 76 14.08 -9.76 -12.53
N THR A 77 14.92 -10.24 -11.60
CA THR A 77 14.71 -10.12 -10.16
C THR A 77 14.73 -8.66 -9.70
N GLU A 78 15.65 -7.85 -10.26
CA GLU A 78 15.78 -6.43 -9.93
C GLU A 78 14.47 -5.67 -10.17
N THR A 79 13.78 -5.93 -11.28
CA THR A 79 12.52 -5.24 -11.55
C THR A 79 11.40 -5.68 -10.61
N ILE A 80 11.37 -6.94 -10.16
CA ILE A 80 10.42 -7.39 -9.13
C ILE A 80 10.67 -6.60 -7.83
N VAL A 81 11.93 -6.56 -7.39
CA VAL A 81 12.39 -5.84 -6.20
C VAL A 81 11.99 -4.36 -6.29
N ASN A 82 12.36 -3.69 -7.37
CA ASN A 82 12.06 -2.28 -7.59
C ASN A 82 10.55 -2.03 -7.64
N THR A 83 9.76 -2.97 -8.16
CA THR A 83 8.30 -2.82 -8.18
C THR A 83 7.72 -2.88 -6.77
N PHE A 84 8.15 -3.84 -5.93
CA PHE A 84 7.72 -3.88 -4.52
C PHE A 84 8.12 -2.63 -3.76
N VAL A 85 9.39 -2.20 -3.88
CA VAL A 85 9.92 -1.00 -3.23
C VAL A 85 9.10 0.23 -3.64
N ASN A 86 8.85 0.40 -4.94
CA ASN A 86 8.05 1.51 -5.44
C ASN A 86 6.62 1.48 -4.93
N MET A 87 5.96 0.32 -4.93
CA MET A 87 4.60 0.18 -4.39
C MET A 87 4.54 0.57 -2.91
N LEU A 88 5.43 0.02 -2.07
CA LEU A 88 5.47 0.32 -0.64
C LEU A 88 5.72 1.81 -0.37
N ASN A 89 6.69 2.40 -1.06
CA ASN A 89 7.00 3.83 -0.93
C ASN A 89 5.81 4.70 -1.35
N ARG A 90 5.08 4.35 -2.43
CA ARG A 90 3.89 5.09 -2.85
C ARG A 90 2.72 4.93 -1.87
N ILE A 91 2.55 3.76 -1.25
CA ILE A 91 1.53 3.55 -0.22
C ILE A 91 1.82 4.46 0.99
N VAL A 92 3.07 4.50 1.45
CA VAL A 92 3.49 5.36 2.58
C VAL A 92 3.32 6.85 2.24
N GLU A 93 3.70 7.26 1.04
CA GLU A 93 3.50 8.64 0.58
C GLU A 93 2.02 9.04 0.64
N VAL A 94 1.13 8.20 0.10
CA VAL A 94 -0.32 8.46 0.11
C VAL A 94 -0.82 8.52 1.55
N ARG A 95 -0.39 7.61 2.42
CA ARG A 95 -0.75 7.62 3.85
C ARG A 95 -0.36 8.95 4.51
N ASN A 96 0.86 9.43 4.27
CA ASN A 96 1.34 10.68 4.85
C ASN A 96 0.57 11.90 4.33
N ILE A 97 0.21 11.91 3.05
CA ILE A 97 -0.65 12.97 2.49
C ILE A 97 -2.04 12.92 3.13
N VAL A 98 -2.66 11.74 3.20
CA VAL A 98 -3.99 11.55 3.81
C VAL A 98 -3.99 12.00 5.28
N GLN A 99 -2.95 11.69 6.05
CA GLN A 99 -2.80 12.16 7.43
C GLN A 99 -2.78 13.69 7.52
N ARG A 100 -2.00 14.38 6.68
CA ARG A 100 -1.97 15.86 6.67
C ARG A 100 -3.33 16.46 6.33
N ILE A 101 -4.01 15.91 5.32
CA ILE A 101 -5.36 16.35 4.95
C ILE A 101 -6.33 16.13 6.12
N ARG A 102 -6.18 15.01 6.84
CA ARG A 102 -7.01 14.67 8.00
C ARG A 102 -6.80 15.65 9.15
N GLU A 103 -5.55 15.95 9.51
CA GLU A 103 -5.21 16.95 10.52
C GLU A 103 -5.83 18.31 10.17
N ALA A 104 -5.67 18.74 8.91
CA ALA A 104 -6.28 19.97 8.43
C ALA A 104 -7.82 19.96 8.49
N ALA A 105 -8.46 18.79 8.30
CA ALA A 105 -9.90 18.61 8.45
C ALA A 105 -10.34 18.72 9.92
N GLU A 106 -9.59 18.10 10.84
CA GLU A 106 -9.82 18.18 12.28
C GLU A 106 -9.74 19.62 12.79
N ASP A 107 -8.70 20.36 12.40
CA ASP A 107 -8.49 21.77 12.78
C ASP A 107 -9.62 22.70 12.31
N ARG A 108 -10.31 22.34 11.23
CA ARG A 108 -11.42 23.11 10.64
C ARG A 108 -12.80 22.63 11.05
N GLY A 109 -12.87 21.64 11.95
CA GLY A 109 -14.11 21.04 12.44
C GLY A 109 -14.85 20.20 11.38
N GLU A 110 -14.17 19.76 10.32
CA GLU A 110 -14.72 18.93 9.24
C GLU A 110 -14.76 17.45 9.67
N SER A 111 -15.54 17.16 10.71
CA SER A 111 -15.54 15.87 11.42
C SER A 111 -15.83 14.68 10.50
N GLU A 112 -16.76 14.83 9.56
CA GLU A 112 -17.11 13.77 8.61
C GLU A 112 -15.97 13.49 7.62
N VAL A 113 -15.29 14.54 7.14
CA VAL A 113 -14.13 14.40 6.25
C VAL A 113 -12.97 13.73 7.00
N SER A 114 -12.70 14.16 8.23
CA SER A 114 -11.67 13.53 9.08
C SER A 114 -11.97 12.04 9.30
N ARG A 115 -13.21 11.68 9.63
CA ARG A 115 -13.64 10.28 9.82
C ARG A 115 -13.36 9.44 8.57
N LEU A 116 -13.77 9.92 7.39
CA LEU A 116 -13.55 9.23 6.12
C LEU A 116 -12.05 9.06 5.81
N LEU A 117 -11.23 10.06 6.12
CA LEU A 117 -9.78 9.99 5.94
C LEU A 117 -9.14 8.99 6.90
N GLY A 118 -9.63 8.89 8.14
CA GLY A 118 -9.20 7.86 9.09
C GLY A 118 -9.48 6.44 8.60
N GLU A 119 -10.65 6.20 8.01
CA GLU A 119 -10.98 4.91 7.39
C GLU A 119 -10.09 4.60 6.17
N ALA A 120 -9.79 5.62 5.36
CA ALA A 120 -8.86 5.52 4.24
C ALA A 120 -7.44 5.17 4.71
N MET A 121 -6.96 5.77 5.81
CA MET A 121 -5.66 5.44 6.40
C MET A 121 -5.60 3.99 6.86
N ALA A 122 -6.61 3.50 7.58
CA ALA A 122 -6.67 2.10 7.99
C ALA A 122 -6.63 1.14 6.78
N SER A 123 -7.30 1.51 5.68
CA SER A 123 -7.24 0.75 4.42
C SER A 123 -5.83 0.74 3.81
N LEU A 124 -5.13 1.87 3.79
CA LEU A 124 -3.75 2.00 3.29
C LEU A 124 -2.76 1.20 4.16
N SER A 125 -2.91 1.27 5.47
CA SER A 125 -2.08 0.53 6.44
C SER A 125 -2.27 -0.98 6.30
N ALA A 126 -3.51 -1.45 6.11
CA ALA A 126 -3.77 -2.85 5.78
C ALA A 126 -3.10 -3.27 4.46
N LEU A 127 -3.20 -2.45 3.40
CA LEU A 127 -2.54 -2.72 2.12
C LEU A 127 -1.00 -2.76 2.26
N ALA A 128 -0.42 -1.84 3.03
CA ALA A 128 1.02 -1.81 3.31
C ALA A 128 1.50 -3.13 3.95
N ILE A 129 0.75 -3.65 4.93
CA ILE A 129 1.03 -4.95 5.55
C ILE A 129 0.95 -6.08 4.53
N GLU A 130 -0.11 -6.13 3.72
CA GLU A 130 -0.30 -7.20 2.73
C GLU A 130 0.85 -7.21 1.71
N VAL A 131 1.18 -6.06 1.12
CA VAL A 131 2.27 -5.94 0.15
C VAL A 131 3.62 -6.27 0.81
N SER A 132 3.84 -5.85 2.06
CA SER A 132 5.08 -6.15 2.79
C SER A 132 5.25 -7.64 3.05
N ALA A 133 4.18 -8.32 3.47
CA ALA A 133 4.20 -9.76 3.70
C ALA A 133 4.47 -10.54 2.41
N ILE A 134 3.85 -10.14 1.30
CA ILE A 134 4.04 -10.77 -0.01
C ILE A 134 5.46 -10.52 -0.53
N ALA A 135 6.00 -9.33 -0.33
CA ALA A 135 7.39 -9.03 -0.68
C ALA A 135 8.36 -9.94 0.12
N LEU A 136 8.14 -10.07 1.43
CA LEU A 136 8.94 -10.96 2.29
C LEU A 136 8.85 -12.43 1.88
N SER A 137 7.66 -12.93 1.54
CA SER A 137 7.48 -14.33 1.12
C SER A 137 8.09 -14.63 -0.25
N SER A 138 8.22 -13.60 -1.10
CA SER A 138 8.81 -13.74 -2.43
C SER A 138 10.34 -13.87 -2.40
N ILE A 139 11.00 -13.34 -1.35
CA ILE A 139 12.47 -13.28 -1.25
C ILE A 139 13.17 -14.65 -1.45
N PRO A 140 12.76 -15.75 -0.76
CA PRO A 140 13.42 -17.05 -0.90
C PRO A 140 13.31 -17.67 -2.30
N GLU A 141 12.40 -17.17 -3.14
CA GLU A 141 12.21 -17.67 -4.50
C GLU A 141 13.00 -16.86 -5.55
N LEU A 142 13.59 -15.73 -5.18
CA LEU A 142 14.37 -14.89 -6.09
C LEU A 142 15.84 -15.34 -6.08
N ARG A 143 16.29 -15.94 -7.20
CA ARG A 143 17.63 -16.58 -7.30
C ARG A 143 18.82 -15.61 -7.31
N GLN A 144 18.61 -14.32 -7.58
CA GLN A 144 19.69 -13.35 -7.83
C GLN A 144 19.51 -12.05 -7.03
N LEU A 145 19.14 -12.14 -5.75
CA LEU A 145 19.12 -10.96 -4.89
C LEU A 145 20.53 -10.53 -4.51
N THR A 146 20.87 -9.29 -4.84
CA THR A 146 22.09 -8.66 -4.34
C THR A 146 21.88 -8.15 -2.92
N ARG A 147 22.99 -7.82 -2.23
CA ARG A 147 22.93 -7.15 -0.92
C ARG A 147 22.20 -5.81 -1.00
N ASP A 148 22.35 -5.08 -2.11
CA ASP A 148 21.69 -3.80 -2.33
C ASP A 148 20.17 -3.98 -2.50
N ASP A 149 19.73 -5.00 -3.24
CA ASP A 149 18.30 -5.34 -3.38
C ASP A 149 17.65 -5.65 -2.04
N CYS A 150 18.31 -6.48 -1.23
CA CYS A 150 17.86 -6.79 0.12
C CYS A 150 17.79 -5.53 1.00
N GLY A 151 18.77 -4.63 0.89
CA GLY A 151 18.78 -3.35 1.61
C GLY A 151 17.60 -2.44 1.23
N LYS A 152 17.32 -2.30 -0.07
CA LYS A 152 16.17 -1.53 -0.57
C LYS A 152 14.84 -2.11 -0.09
N LEU A 153 14.67 -3.44 -0.22
CA LEU A 153 13.46 -4.13 0.26
C LEU A 153 13.27 -3.97 1.76
N ALA A 154 14.30 -4.25 2.56
CA ALA A 154 14.23 -4.15 4.01
C ALA A 154 13.86 -2.74 4.47
N SER A 155 14.43 -1.70 3.84
CA SER A 155 14.10 -0.31 4.12
C SER A 155 12.63 0.02 3.79
N ALA A 156 12.17 -0.37 2.60
CA ALA A 156 10.80 -0.10 2.15
C ALA A 156 9.77 -0.85 3.01
N ILE A 157 10.01 -2.14 3.28
CA ILE A 157 9.16 -2.97 4.16
C ILE A 157 9.14 -2.39 5.57
N GLY A 158 10.31 -2.09 6.15
CA GLY A 158 10.41 -1.53 7.49
C GLY A 158 9.62 -0.23 7.62
N THR A 159 9.78 0.68 6.66
CA THR A 159 9.04 1.96 6.63
C THR A 159 7.54 1.74 6.52
N ALA A 160 7.09 0.88 5.60
CA ALA A 160 5.67 0.62 5.38
C ALA A 160 4.99 -0.07 6.57
N VAL A 161 5.66 -1.06 7.17
CA VAL A 161 5.16 -1.76 8.36
C VAL A 161 5.11 -0.82 9.56
N PHE A 162 6.16 -0.04 9.83
CA PHE A 162 6.14 0.93 10.93
C PHE A 162 5.01 1.95 10.77
N ALA A 163 4.83 2.50 9.56
CA ALA A 163 3.74 3.41 9.29
C ALA A 163 2.38 2.75 9.51
N ALA A 164 2.20 1.50 9.08
CA ALA A 164 0.95 0.77 9.26
C ALA A 164 0.63 0.44 10.73
N LEU A 165 1.65 0.16 11.55
CA LEU A 165 1.48 -0.17 12.97
C LEU A 165 1.01 1.02 13.81
N LEU A 166 1.17 2.26 13.33
CA LEU A 166 0.55 3.42 13.97
C LEU A 166 -0.99 3.34 13.97
N ASP A 167 -1.56 2.53 13.07
CA ASP A 167 -3.01 2.29 12.95
C ASP A 167 -3.42 0.90 13.48
N ALA A 168 -2.59 0.24 14.31
CA ALA A 168 -2.82 -1.12 14.81
C ALA A 168 -4.11 -1.31 15.62
N GLY A 169 -4.69 -0.23 16.15
CA GLY A 169 -6.02 -0.27 16.79
C GLY A 169 -7.14 -0.62 15.82
N SER A 170 -6.96 -0.38 14.51
CA SER A 170 -7.95 -0.68 13.48
C SER A 170 -8.12 -2.20 13.28
N GLU A 171 -9.37 -2.66 13.21
CA GLU A 171 -9.68 -4.05 12.83
C GLU A 171 -9.14 -4.42 11.46
N LEU A 172 -9.14 -3.50 10.49
CA LEU A 172 -8.59 -3.76 9.15
C LEU A 172 -7.12 -4.14 9.18
N VAL A 173 -6.35 -3.47 10.03
CA VAL A 173 -4.91 -3.68 10.20
C VAL A 173 -4.66 -4.99 10.93
N ARG A 174 -5.41 -5.26 12.01
CA ARG A 174 -5.35 -6.54 12.74
C ARG A 174 -5.73 -7.72 11.86
N ASP A 175 -6.77 -7.59 11.06
CA ASP A 175 -7.18 -8.63 10.12
C ASP A 175 -6.14 -8.85 9.01
N ALA A 176 -5.50 -7.79 8.51
CA ALA A 176 -4.42 -7.91 7.53
C ALA A 176 -3.24 -8.68 8.10
N LEU A 177 -2.81 -8.34 9.32
CA LEU A 177 -1.79 -9.08 10.06
C LEU A 177 -2.19 -10.56 10.23
N ALA A 178 -3.42 -10.82 10.70
CA ALA A 178 -3.92 -12.17 10.91
C ALA A 178 -3.97 -13.02 9.63
N ARG A 179 -4.32 -12.40 8.49
CA ARG A 179 -4.36 -13.09 7.19
C ARG A 179 -2.96 -13.39 6.66
N CYS A 180 -2.02 -12.47 6.81
CA CYS A 180 -0.70 -12.58 6.19
C CYS A 180 0.31 -13.35 7.04
N PHE A 181 0.19 -13.30 8.37
CA PHE A 181 1.15 -13.91 9.30
C PHE A 181 0.52 -14.98 10.21
N GLY A 182 -0.80 -15.20 10.14
CA GLY A 182 -1.52 -16.07 11.07
C GLY A 182 -2.01 -15.32 12.31
N ARG A 183 -2.75 -15.99 13.21
CA ARG A 183 -3.20 -15.37 14.47
C ARG A 183 -1.96 -14.98 15.29
N ILE A 184 -1.77 -13.68 15.49
CA ILE A 184 -0.80 -13.09 16.42
C ILE A 184 -1.43 -13.04 17.81
#